data_AF-A0A2V2XEA9-F1
#
_entry.id   AF-A0A2V2XEA9-F1
#
_cell.length_a   1.000
_cell.length_b   1.000
_cell.length_c   1.000
_cell.angle_alpha   90.00
_cell.angle_beta   90.00
_cell.angle_gamma   90.00
#
_symmetry.space_group_name_H-M   'P 1'
#
loop_
_entity.id
_entity.type
_entity.pdbx_description
1 polymer ?
#
loop_
_entity_poly.entity_id
_entity_poly.type
_entity_poly.pdbx_seq_one_letter_code
_entity_poly.pdbx_strand_id
1 'polypeptide(L)'
;MFSPIFLRRAQFDMETMSVRKLDVFVDVPLELDLEFLRGKGLQSDEVSMPEAREDLPHKPTSSSMKTVDEEALAMLLSMGIEETVARYALLQTGMNAERAVDYVFSRENIAEEAGLAEISTTASESQPVHVLDGPAKYRLHAMISHVGASAKTGHYVCHICDAQTGKWLLFNDEKVAESLNPPFSMAFLYFYKRVGK
;
A
#
# COMPACT_ATOMS: atom_id res chain seq x y z
N MET A 1 13.21 14.73 -9.78
CA MET A 1 12.20 13.74 -9.32
C MET A 1 11.25 14.46 -8.40
N PHE A 2 9.95 14.17 -8.51
CA PHE A 2 8.92 14.76 -7.66
C PHE A 2 8.48 13.78 -6.60
N SER A 3 8.41 14.23 -5.35
CA SER A 3 7.79 13.53 -4.25
C SER A 3 6.41 14.13 -4.03
N PRO A 4 5.32 13.42 -4.34
CA PRO A 4 3.97 13.88 -4.04
C PRO A 4 3.69 13.76 -2.54
N ILE A 5 3.13 14.81 -1.94
CA ILE A 5 2.64 14.82 -0.57
C ILE A 5 1.15 15.08 -0.61
N PHE A 6 0.39 14.08 -0.17
CA PHE A 6 -1.05 14.12 -0.10
C PHE A 6 -1.49 14.49 1.31
N LEU A 7 -2.19 15.61 1.46
CA LEU A 7 -2.84 15.93 2.72
C LEU A 7 -4.21 15.25 2.76
N ARG A 8 -4.41 14.36 3.73
CA ARG A 8 -5.70 13.72 3.97
C ARG A 8 -6.68 14.74 4.55
N ARG A 9 -7.39 15.44 3.67
CA ARG A 9 -8.38 16.49 4.00
C ARG A 9 -9.83 16.02 3.94
N ALA A 10 -10.09 14.72 3.83
CA ALA A 10 -11.43 14.16 3.86
C ALA A 10 -11.51 13.06 4.91
N GLN A 11 -12.56 13.09 5.71
CA GLN A 11 -12.84 12.10 6.73
C GLN A 11 -14.28 11.61 6.60
N PHE A 12 -14.48 10.32 6.80
CA PHE A 12 -15.80 9.76 6.94
C PHE A 12 -16.31 10.03 8.36
N ASP A 13 -17.45 10.69 8.44
CA ASP A 13 -18.16 10.87 9.69
C ASP A 13 -19.15 9.73 9.89
N MET A 14 -18.96 9.00 10.99
CA MET A 14 -19.79 7.86 11.37
C MET A 14 -21.21 8.28 11.79
N GLU A 15 -21.37 9.47 12.38
CA GLU A 15 -22.67 9.93 12.87
C GLU A 15 -23.61 10.30 11.73
N THR A 16 -23.10 11.05 10.74
CA THR A 16 -23.89 11.49 9.58
C THR A 16 -23.80 10.53 8.39
N MET A 17 -23.03 9.44 8.50
CA MET A 17 -22.75 8.49 7.40
C MET A 17 -22.28 9.21 6.12
N SER A 18 -21.49 10.27 6.28
CA SER A 18 -21.14 11.17 5.17
C SER A 18 -19.65 11.52 5.17
N VAL A 19 -19.11 11.84 3.99
CA VAL A 19 -17.72 12.30 3.85
C VAL A 19 -17.70 13.81 4.05
N ARG A 20 -16.95 14.27 5.07
CA ARG A 20 -16.73 15.68 5.35
C ARG A 20 -15.33 16.09 4.91
N LYS A 21 -15.26 17.22 4.21
CA LYS A 21 -13.99 17.89 3.90
C LYS A 21 -13.54 18.67 5.14
N LEU A 22 -12.29 18.47 5.53
CA LEU A 22 -11.63 19.21 6.58
C LEU A 22 -11.08 20.51 5.98
N ASP A 23 -11.75 21.62 6.30
CA ASP A 23 -11.34 22.96 5.88
C ASP A 23 -10.35 23.54 6.91
N VAL A 24 -9.11 23.07 6.84
CA VAL A 24 -8.04 23.39 7.80
C VAL A 24 -6.88 24.06 7.08
N PHE A 25 -6.27 25.08 7.67
CA PHE A 25 -5.04 25.65 7.13
C PHE A 25 -3.85 24.87 7.68
N VAL A 26 -3.04 24.31 6.78
CA VAL A 26 -1.83 23.57 7.15
C VAL A 26 -0.64 24.33 6.59
N ASP A 27 0.23 24.85 7.44
CA ASP A 27 1.42 25.54 6.98
C ASP A 27 2.42 24.53 6.42
N VAL A 28 2.53 24.53 5.09
CA VAL A 28 3.38 23.62 4.33
C VAL A 28 4.66 24.35 3.93
N PRO A 29 5.86 23.84 4.29
CA PRO A 29 7.09 24.58 4.08
C PRO A 29 7.53 24.55 2.61
N LEU A 30 8.10 25.65 2.12
CA LEU A 30 8.64 25.70 0.75
C LEU A 30 9.87 24.81 0.56
N GLU A 31 10.63 24.60 1.63
CA GLU A 31 11.77 23.68 1.66
C GLU A 31 11.50 22.58 2.68
N LEU A 32 11.75 21.34 2.30
CA LEU A 32 11.38 20.16 3.07
C LEU A 32 12.59 19.22 3.18
N ASP A 33 13.01 18.95 4.41
CA ASP A 33 14.03 17.96 4.72
C ASP A 33 13.37 16.74 5.35
N LEU A 34 13.48 15.59 4.68
CA LEU A 34 12.90 14.31 5.10
C LEU A 34 13.98 13.31 5.53
N GLU A 35 15.23 13.75 5.70
CA GLU A 35 16.35 12.84 6.00
C GLU A 35 16.12 12.09 7.33
N PHE A 36 15.45 12.74 8.29
CA PHE A 36 15.09 12.14 9.58
C PHE A 36 14.05 11.00 9.48
N LEU A 37 13.29 10.92 8.38
CA LEU A 37 12.31 9.86 8.12
C LEU A 37 12.91 8.69 7.31
N ARG A 38 14.19 8.76 6.93
CA ARG A 38 14.83 7.69 6.17
C ARG A 38 14.91 6.44 7.04
N GLY A 39 14.37 5.33 6.53
CA GLY A 39 14.47 4.02 7.18
C GLY A 39 15.93 3.60 7.33
N LYS A 40 16.31 3.12 8.51
CA LYS A 40 17.68 2.67 8.82
C LYS A 40 17.86 1.15 8.73
N GLY A 41 16.80 0.42 8.37
CA GLY A 41 16.78 -1.05 8.38
C GLY A 41 16.83 -1.62 9.79
N LEU A 42 17.11 -2.91 9.90
CA LEU A 42 17.30 -3.61 11.17
C LEU A 42 18.53 -3.05 11.91
N GLN A 43 18.35 -2.62 13.15
CA GLN A 43 19.44 -2.09 13.97
C GLN A 43 20.25 -3.19 14.67
N SER A 44 21.45 -2.87 15.15
CA SER A 44 22.34 -3.85 15.80
C SER A 44 21.79 -4.43 17.10
N ASP A 45 20.89 -3.71 17.76
CA ASP A 45 20.19 -4.09 18.99
C ASP A 45 18.81 -4.74 18.72
N GLU A 46 18.39 -4.80 17.46
CA GLU A 46 17.13 -5.41 17.06
C GLU A 46 17.36 -6.87 16.62
N VAL A 47 16.53 -7.77 17.14
CA VAL A 47 16.48 -9.16 16.67
C VAL A 47 15.32 -9.26 15.70
N SER A 48 15.58 -9.73 14.48
CA SER A 48 14.51 -10.04 13.54
C SER A 48 13.50 -10.95 14.21
N MET A 49 12.22 -10.63 14.04
CA MET A 49 11.17 -11.56 14.42
C MET A 49 11.50 -12.91 13.77
N PRO A 50 11.52 -14.03 14.53
CA PRO A 50 11.69 -15.34 13.94
C PRO A 50 10.66 -15.48 12.83
N GLU A 51 11.08 -15.91 11.64
CA GLU A 51 10.12 -16.46 10.69
C GLU A 51 9.29 -17.46 11.49
N ALA A 52 7.98 -17.20 11.59
CA ALA A 52 7.11 -17.87 12.55
C ALA A 52 7.53 -19.34 12.66
N ARG A 53 7.98 -19.74 13.87
CA ARG A 53 8.17 -21.16 14.19
C ARG A 53 6.96 -21.89 13.63
N GLU A 54 7.19 -23.01 12.97
CA GLU A 54 6.26 -23.78 12.12
C GLU A 54 4.90 -24.18 12.76
N ASP A 55 4.53 -23.61 13.91
CA ASP A 55 3.39 -23.98 14.74
C ASP A 55 2.43 -22.79 15.00
N LEU A 56 2.19 -21.92 14.02
CA LEU A 56 0.97 -21.10 14.03
C LEU A 56 -0.09 -21.80 13.17
N PRO A 57 -1.24 -22.24 13.75
CA PRO A 57 -2.19 -23.14 13.07
C PRO A 57 -2.88 -22.56 11.82
N HIS A 58 -2.59 -21.31 11.41
CA HIS A 58 -3.27 -20.64 10.29
C HIS A 58 -2.37 -19.76 9.40
N LYS A 59 -1.04 -20.02 9.31
CA LYS A 59 -0.23 -19.35 8.27
C LYS A 59 -0.01 -20.28 7.08
N PRO A 60 -0.27 -19.85 5.82
CA PRO A 60 0.17 -20.59 4.65
C PRO A 60 1.71 -20.67 4.69
N THR A 61 2.21 -21.88 4.89
CA THR A 61 3.62 -22.23 4.95
C THR A 61 4.31 -21.79 3.66
N SER A 62 5.47 -21.14 3.78
CA SER A 62 6.31 -20.80 2.63
C SER A 62 6.61 -22.07 1.84
N SER A 63 6.15 -22.08 0.59
CA SER A 63 6.26 -23.21 -0.32
C SER A 63 7.71 -23.40 -0.77
N SER A 64 8.51 -24.12 0.01
CA SER A 64 9.41 -25.08 -0.61
C SER A 64 8.52 -25.96 -1.49
N MET A 65 8.78 -26.02 -2.80
CA MET A 65 8.01 -26.80 -3.77
C MET A 65 7.97 -28.27 -3.35
N LYS A 66 7.01 -28.62 -2.50
CA LYS A 66 6.73 -29.98 -2.08
C LYS A 66 5.67 -30.49 -3.05
N THR A 67 6.11 -31.32 -4.00
CA THR A 67 5.25 -32.04 -4.95
C THR A 67 4.19 -32.81 -4.19
N VAL A 68 2.91 -32.50 -4.39
CA VAL A 68 1.80 -33.22 -3.75
C VAL A 68 1.87 -34.69 -4.17
N ASP A 69 1.76 -35.59 -3.20
CA ASP A 69 1.68 -37.03 -3.45
C ASP A 69 0.32 -37.35 -4.10
N GLU A 70 0.37 -37.79 -5.36
CA GLU A 70 -0.81 -38.09 -6.19
C GLU A 70 -1.62 -39.27 -5.62
N GLU A 71 -0.99 -40.21 -4.91
CA GLU A 71 -1.70 -41.33 -4.29
C GLU A 71 -2.54 -40.85 -3.08
N ALA A 72 -1.96 -39.98 -2.26
CA ALA A 72 -2.66 -39.36 -1.13
C ALA A 72 -3.80 -38.43 -1.61
N LEU A 73 -3.56 -37.68 -2.69
CA LEU A 73 -4.57 -36.81 -3.30
C LEU A 73 -5.74 -37.63 -3.86
N ALA A 74 -5.48 -38.72 -4.57
CA ALA A 74 -6.51 -39.60 -5.11
C ALA A 74 -7.39 -40.21 -4.00
N MET A 75 -6.82 -40.53 -2.83
CA MET A 75 -7.60 -40.99 -1.68
C MET A 75 -8.58 -39.92 -1.17
N LEU A 76 -8.13 -38.67 -1.01
CA LEU A 76 -9.00 -37.57 -0.57
C LEU A 76 -10.10 -37.25 -1.60
N LEU A 77 -9.76 -37.26 -2.89
CA LEU A 77 -10.73 -37.09 -3.98
C LEU A 77 -11.78 -38.21 -3.98
N SER A 78 -11.37 -39.46 -3.73
CA SER A 78 -12.29 -40.61 -3.65
C SER A 78 -13.26 -40.52 -2.47
N MET A 79 -12.89 -39.80 -1.41
CA MET A 79 -13.75 -39.48 -0.26
C MET A 79 -14.70 -38.31 -0.53
N GLY A 80 -14.60 -37.64 -1.68
CA GLY A 80 -15.45 -36.51 -2.07
C GLY A 80 -14.96 -35.15 -1.60
N ILE A 81 -13.70 -35.04 -1.15
CA ILE A 81 -13.06 -33.76 -0.85
C ILE A 81 -12.65 -33.09 -2.16
N GLU A 82 -12.92 -31.80 -2.30
CA GLU A 82 -12.56 -31.02 -3.50
C GLU A 82 -11.03 -30.95 -3.69
N GLU A 83 -10.55 -30.93 -4.94
CA GLU A 83 -9.12 -31.00 -5.26
C GLU A 83 -8.31 -29.87 -4.62
N THR A 84 -8.81 -28.62 -4.65
CA THR A 84 -8.11 -27.46 -4.09
C THR A 84 -7.93 -27.60 -2.58
N VAL A 85 -8.97 -28.03 -1.88
CA VAL A 85 -8.98 -28.30 -0.44
C VAL A 85 -8.11 -29.51 -0.09
N ALA A 86 -8.15 -30.58 -0.89
CA ALA A 86 -7.35 -31.77 -0.67
C ALA A 86 -5.85 -31.50 -0.82
N ARG A 87 -5.46 -30.75 -1.87
CA ARG A 87 -4.07 -30.30 -2.07
C ARG A 87 -3.63 -29.40 -0.91
N TYR A 88 -4.47 -28.45 -0.50
CA TYR A 88 -4.19 -27.57 0.62
C TYR A 88 -3.99 -28.36 1.93
N ALA A 89 -4.92 -29.25 2.27
CA ALA A 89 -4.85 -30.07 3.49
C ALA A 89 -3.60 -30.96 3.51
N LEU A 90 -3.24 -31.61 2.40
CA LEU A 90 -2.04 -32.44 2.30
C LEU A 90 -0.75 -31.62 2.49
N LEU A 91 -0.72 -30.39 2.00
CA LEU A 91 0.42 -29.48 2.24
C LEU A 91 0.53 -29.09 3.72
N GLN A 92 -0.60 -28.95 4.42
CA GLN A 92 -0.63 -28.61 5.86
C GLN A 92 -0.31 -29.80 6.76
N THR A 93 -0.60 -31.03 6.35
CA THR A 93 -0.41 -32.23 7.18
C THR A 93 0.84 -33.03 6.85
N GLY A 94 1.69 -32.51 5.94
CA GLY A 94 2.94 -33.17 5.54
C GLY A 94 2.70 -34.43 4.71
N MET A 95 1.72 -34.40 3.81
CA MET A 95 1.35 -35.49 2.88
C MET A 95 0.76 -36.75 3.53
N ASN A 96 0.29 -36.65 4.77
CA ASN A 96 -0.39 -37.75 5.42
C ASN A 96 -1.91 -37.66 5.16
N ALA A 97 -2.47 -38.64 4.44
CA ALA A 97 -3.87 -38.65 4.03
C ALA A 97 -4.85 -38.70 5.21
N GLU A 98 -4.57 -39.52 6.24
CA GLU A 98 -5.44 -39.64 7.42
C GLU A 98 -5.50 -38.33 8.21
N ARG A 99 -4.35 -37.68 8.40
CA ARG A 99 -4.29 -36.35 9.02
C ARG A 99 -4.96 -35.30 8.15
N ALA A 100 -4.81 -35.36 6.83
CA ALA A 100 -5.43 -34.40 5.92
C ALA A 100 -6.96 -34.46 5.99
N VAL A 101 -7.53 -35.66 6.09
CA VAL A 101 -8.96 -35.86 6.29
C VAL A 101 -9.43 -35.23 7.61
N ASP A 102 -8.76 -35.52 8.73
CA ASP A 102 -9.09 -34.92 10.03
C ASP A 102 -8.94 -33.38 10.01
N TYR A 103 -7.94 -32.88 9.30
CA TYR A 103 -7.71 -31.45 9.11
C TYR A 103 -8.83 -30.77 8.30
N VAL A 104 -9.39 -31.44 7.29
CA VAL A 104 -10.55 -30.93 6.52
C VAL A 104 -11.80 -30.87 7.37
N PHE A 105 -12.09 -31.92 8.14
CA PHE A 105 -13.33 -32.00 8.93
C PHE A 105 -13.29 -31.19 10.23
N SER A 106 -12.11 -30.89 10.76
CA SER A 106 -11.94 -30.06 11.95
C SER A 106 -12.07 -28.56 11.69
N ARG A 107 -12.24 -28.13 10.42
CA ARG A 107 -12.34 -26.72 10.02
C ARG A 107 -13.61 -26.43 9.25
N GLU A 108 -14.40 -25.48 9.75
CA GLU A 108 -15.66 -25.08 9.11
C GLU A 108 -15.44 -24.27 7.81
N ASN A 109 -14.26 -23.67 7.60
CA ASN A 109 -14.02 -22.73 6.49
C ASN A 109 -12.75 -23.02 5.67
N ILE A 110 -12.40 -24.30 5.51
CA ILE A 110 -11.17 -24.71 4.81
C ILE A 110 -11.15 -24.35 3.32
N ALA A 111 -12.32 -24.25 2.68
CA ALA A 111 -12.44 -23.87 1.25
C ALA A 111 -11.98 -22.42 1.00
N GLU A 112 -12.30 -21.49 1.90
CA GLU A 112 -11.81 -20.11 1.78
C GLU A 112 -10.31 -20.02 2.08
N GLU A 113 -9.81 -20.77 3.07
CA GLU A 113 -8.36 -20.83 3.37
C GLU A 113 -7.55 -21.39 2.19
N ALA A 114 -8.04 -22.43 1.53
CA ALA A 114 -7.43 -23.03 0.34
C ALA A 114 -7.40 -22.04 -0.85
N GLY A 115 -8.51 -21.31 -1.08
CA GLY A 115 -8.59 -20.30 -2.14
C GLY A 115 -7.63 -19.12 -1.93
N LEU A 116 -7.44 -18.67 -0.68
CA LEU A 116 -6.48 -17.60 -0.37
C LEU A 116 -5.02 -18.03 -0.56
N ALA A 117 -4.71 -19.30 -0.31
CA ALA A 117 -3.37 -19.85 -0.47
C ALA A 117 -2.93 -19.90 -1.95
N GLU A 118 -3.84 -20.23 -2.88
CA GLU A 118 -3.56 -20.20 -4.32
C GLU A 118 -3.29 -18.77 -4.83
N ILE A 119 -3.99 -17.78 -4.28
CA ILE A 119 -3.79 -16.37 -4.66
C ILE A 119 -2.39 -15.90 -4.22
N SER A 120 -1.95 -16.32 -3.03
CA SER A 120 -0.64 -15.96 -2.49
C SER A 120 0.53 -16.59 -3.26
N THR A 121 0.33 -17.71 -3.96
CA THR A 121 1.39 -18.36 -4.78
C THR A 121 1.67 -17.62 -6.09
N THR A 122 0.75 -16.75 -6.55
CA THR A 122 0.96 -15.88 -7.72
C THR A 122 1.70 -14.57 -7.40
N ALA A 123 1.90 -14.25 -6.12
CA ALA A 123 2.72 -13.13 -5.67
C ALA A 123 4.19 -13.52 -5.59
N SER A 124 4.77 -13.91 -6.74
CA SER A 124 6.20 -14.20 -6.86
C SER A 124 7.05 -12.97 -6.57
N GLU A 125 8.19 -13.23 -5.91
CA GLU A 125 9.34 -12.35 -5.63
C GLU A 125 9.37 -11.05 -6.45
N SER A 126 9.16 -9.93 -5.77
CA SER A 126 9.40 -8.61 -6.32
C SER A 126 10.89 -8.48 -6.68
N GLN A 127 11.20 -8.51 -7.97
CA GLN A 127 12.49 -8.05 -8.49
C GLN A 127 12.81 -6.68 -7.89
N PRO A 128 14.07 -6.37 -7.53
CA PRO A 128 14.43 -5.08 -6.96
C PRO A 128 14.05 -3.98 -7.95
N VAL A 129 13.00 -3.24 -7.62
CA VAL A 129 12.58 -2.08 -8.39
C VAL A 129 13.76 -1.11 -8.42
N HIS A 130 14.17 -0.66 -9.60
CA HIS A 130 15.18 0.39 -9.72
C HIS A 130 14.61 1.70 -9.15
N VAL A 131 14.78 1.90 -7.85
CA VAL A 131 14.39 3.14 -7.17
C VAL A 131 15.55 4.13 -7.22
N LEU A 132 15.27 5.36 -7.64
CA LEU A 132 16.24 6.44 -7.65
C LEU A 132 16.37 7.05 -6.24
N ASP A 133 17.36 6.62 -5.48
CA ASP A 133 17.68 7.19 -4.17
C ASP A 133 18.68 8.38 -4.25
N GLY A 134 18.89 9.09 -3.14
CA GLY A 134 19.74 10.27 -2.99
C GLY A 134 19.24 11.21 -1.89
N PRO A 135 19.65 12.49 -1.87
CA PRO A 135 19.40 13.40 -0.75
C PRO A 135 17.91 13.62 -0.46
N ALA A 136 17.49 13.55 0.80
CA ALA A 136 16.09 13.74 1.18
C ALA A 136 15.69 15.22 1.35
N LYS A 137 16.31 16.12 0.58
CA LYS A 137 16.00 17.56 0.57
C LYS A 137 15.17 17.92 -0.66
N TYR A 138 14.07 18.61 -0.45
CA TYR A 138 13.13 18.95 -1.50
C TYR A 138 12.67 20.41 -1.41
N ARG A 139 12.23 20.96 -2.54
CA ARG A 139 11.61 22.28 -2.63
C ARG A 139 10.23 22.15 -3.29
N LEU A 140 9.24 22.84 -2.74
CA LEU A 140 7.89 22.86 -3.30
C LEU A 140 7.93 23.41 -4.72
N HIS A 141 7.33 22.68 -5.66
CA HIS A 141 7.35 23.03 -7.08
C HIS A 141 5.94 23.22 -7.64
N ALA A 142 4.96 22.44 -7.19
CA ALA A 142 3.58 22.62 -7.59
C ALA A 142 2.64 22.25 -6.46
N MET A 143 1.43 22.78 -6.51
CA MET A 143 0.35 22.42 -5.60
C MET A 143 -1.00 22.43 -6.32
N ILE A 144 -1.88 21.55 -5.89
CA ILE A 144 -3.26 21.46 -6.38
C ILE A 144 -4.20 21.77 -5.23
N SER A 145 -5.07 22.75 -5.45
CA SER A 145 -6.04 23.22 -4.48
C SER A 145 -7.45 22.85 -4.90
N HIS A 146 -8.23 22.29 -3.98
CA HIS A 146 -9.66 22.07 -4.16
C HIS A 146 -10.43 23.20 -3.47
N VAL A 147 -11.07 24.06 -4.26
CA VAL A 147 -11.91 25.16 -3.80
C VAL A 147 -13.35 24.68 -3.67
N GLY A 148 -13.88 24.68 -2.46
CA GLY A 148 -15.25 24.23 -2.17
C GLY A 148 -15.36 23.50 -0.83
N ALA A 149 -16.54 23.61 -0.19
CA ALA A 149 -16.80 23.04 1.13
C ALA A 149 -17.10 21.52 1.10
N SER A 150 -17.53 20.99 -0.04
CA SER A 150 -17.86 19.58 -0.23
C SER A 150 -16.64 18.79 -0.68
N ALA A 151 -16.52 17.53 -0.25
CA ALA A 151 -15.52 16.62 -0.80
C ALA A 151 -15.93 16.04 -2.17
N LYS A 152 -17.21 16.14 -2.54
CA LYS A 152 -17.78 15.58 -3.77
C LYS A 152 -17.86 16.58 -4.93
N THR A 153 -17.87 17.87 -4.60
CA THR A 153 -18.09 18.95 -5.55
C THR A 153 -17.22 20.14 -5.19
N GLY A 154 -16.65 20.76 -6.20
CA GLY A 154 -15.87 22.00 -6.08
C GLY A 154 -15.05 22.21 -7.32
N HIS A 155 -14.00 23.00 -7.19
CA HIS A 155 -13.17 23.42 -8.31
C HIS A 155 -11.69 23.16 -8.05
N TYR A 156 -11.00 22.55 -9.00
CA TYR A 156 -9.56 22.30 -8.87
C TYR A 156 -8.78 23.34 -9.64
N VAL A 157 -7.80 23.95 -8.95
CA VAL A 157 -6.81 24.83 -9.58
C VAL A 157 -5.43 24.34 -9.21
N CYS A 158 -4.44 24.59 -10.07
CA CYS A 158 -3.06 24.29 -9.74
C CYS A 158 -2.20 25.55 -9.75
N HIS A 159 -1.25 25.59 -8.83
CA HIS A 159 -0.20 26.59 -8.82
C HIS A 159 1.11 25.88 -9.10
N ILE A 160 1.88 26.36 -10.06
CA ILE A 160 3.18 25.79 -10.44
C ILE A 160 4.22 26.90 -10.34
N CYS A 161 5.34 26.60 -9.69
CA CYS A 161 6.50 27.46 -9.64
C CYS A 161 7.33 27.25 -10.91
N ASP A 162 7.51 28.31 -11.69
CA ASP A 162 8.44 28.31 -12.80
C ASP A 162 9.87 28.22 -12.27
N ALA A 163 10.59 27.17 -12.67
CA ALA A 163 11.96 26.92 -12.23
C ALA A 163 12.97 27.94 -12.78
N GLN A 164 12.67 28.62 -13.88
CA GLN A 164 13.58 29.60 -14.49
C GLN A 164 13.43 30.97 -13.82
N THR A 165 12.20 31.43 -13.62
CA THR A 165 11.91 32.76 -13.08
C THR A 165 11.67 32.78 -11.58
N GLY A 166 11.36 31.63 -10.97
CA GLY A 166 10.94 31.52 -9.56
C GLY A 166 9.52 32.03 -9.30
N LYS A 167 8.78 32.41 -10.34
CA LYS A 167 7.42 32.94 -10.23
C LYS A 167 6.40 31.82 -10.08
N TRP A 168 5.35 32.09 -9.33
CA TRP A 168 4.21 31.18 -9.22
C TRP A 168 3.15 31.53 -10.25
N LEU A 169 2.70 30.53 -10.99
CA LEU A 169 1.65 30.64 -12.00
C LEU A 169 0.43 29.86 -11.53
N LEU A 170 -0.73 30.52 -11.52
CA LEU A 170 -2.04 29.90 -11.34
C LEU A 170 -2.54 29.42 -12.70
N PHE A 171 -2.88 28.13 -12.77
CA PHE A 171 -3.61 27.53 -13.86
C PHE A 171 -5.01 27.18 -13.38
N ASN A 172 -5.99 27.86 -13.97
CA ASN A 172 -7.40 27.73 -13.68
C ASN A 172 -8.12 27.45 -15.01
N ASP A 173 -8.20 26.17 -15.36
CA ASP A 173 -8.67 25.69 -16.66
C ASP A 173 -7.92 26.39 -17.82
N GLU A 174 -8.63 27.13 -18.67
CA GLU A 174 -8.08 27.88 -19.80
C GLU A 174 -7.36 29.17 -19.37
N LYS A 175 -7.52 29.61 -18.12
CA LYS A 175 -6.98 30.87 -17.60
C LYS A 175 -5.67 30.63 -16.89
N VAL A 176 -4.62 31.31 -17.35
CA VAL A 176 -3.30 31.29 -16.73
C VAL A 176 -2.94 32.70 -16.27
N ALA A 177 -2.49 32.84 -15.03
CA ALA A 177 -2.11 34.12 -14.45
C ALA A 177 -0.91 33.98 -13.51
N GLU A 178 -0.14 35.06 -13.34
CA GLU A 178 0.87 35.13 -12.29
C GLU A 178 0.19 35.25 -10.91
N SER A 179 0.57 34.38 -9.97
CA SER A 179 0.04 34.34 -8.62
C SER A 179 1.03 34.99 -7.66
N LEU A 180 0.77 36.24 -7.29
CA LEU A 180 1.62 37.00 -6.36
C LEU A 180 1.56 36.46 -4.93
N ASN A 181 0.39 35.95 -4.49
CA ASN A 181 0.15 35.42 -3.16
C ASN A 181 -0.46 34.00 -3.25
N PRO A 182 0.35 32.96 -3.56
CA PRO A 182 -0.17 31.60 -3.70
C PRO A 182 -0.70 31.06 -2.36
N PRO A 183 -1.86 30.38 -2.33
CA PRO A 183 -2.48 29.88 -1.10
C PRO A 183 -1.85 28.55 -0.65
N PHE A 184 -0.60 28.59 -0.18
CA PHE A 184 0.18 27.40 0.18
C PHE A 184 -0.49 26.52 1.23
N SER A 185 -1.26 27.09 2.17
CA SER A 185 -1.82 26.34 3.30
C SER A 185 -3.14 25.61 3.01
N MET A 186 -3.74 25.87 1.85
CA MET A 186 -5.08 25.38 1.48
C MET A 186 -5.03 24.26 0.43
N ALA A 187 -3.87 23.99 -0.15
CA ALA A 187 -3.72 22.95 -1.15
C ALA A 187 -3.92 21.55 -0.54
N PHE A 188 -4.36 20.63 -1.40
CA PHE A 188 -4.67 19.25 -1.08
C PHE A 188 -3.52 18.31 -1.44
N LEU A 189 -2.89 18.56 -2.59
CA LEU A 189 -1.77 17.78 -3.08
C LEU A 189 -0.59 18.72 -3.38
N TYR A 190 0.58 18.37 -2.88
CA TYR A 190 1.81 19.12 -3.06
C TYR A 190 2.83 18.27 -3.81
N PHE A 191 3.59 18.90 -4.69
CA PHE A 191 4.65 18.26 -5.44
C PHE A 191 5.97 18.92 -5.10
N TYR A 192 6.84 18.13 -4.47
CA TYR A 192 8.15 18.56 -4.03
C TYR A 192 9.21 18.06 -5.00
N LYS A 193 10.04 18.95 -5.56
CA LYS A 193 11.18 18.59 -6.39
C LYS A 193 12.41 18.40 -5.52
N ARG A 194 13.12 17.28 -5.66
CA ARG A 194 14.40 17.06 -4.96
C ARG A 194 15.43 18.14 -5.35
N VAL A 195 16.14 18.67 -4.36
CA VAL A 195 17.22 19.67 -4.53
C VAL A 195 18.53 18.94 -4.82
N GLY A 196 19.35 19.48 -5.75
CA GLY A 196 20.66 18.90 -6.09
C GLY A 196 20.65 17.89 -7.24
N LYS A 197 19.64 17.96 -8.12
CA LYS A 197 19.61 17.25 -9.41
C LYS A 197 19.25 18.19 -10.54
#